data_AF-A0A7X6CRK4-F1
#
_entry.id   AF-A0A7X6CRK4-F1
#
_cell.length_a   1.000
_cell.length_b   1.000
_cell.length_c   1.000
_cell.angle_alpha   90.00
_cell.angle_beta   90.00
_cell.angle_gamma   90.00
#
_symmetry.space_group_name_H-M   'P 1'
#
loop_
_entity.id
_entity.type
_entity.pdbx_description
1 polymer ?
#
loop_
_entity_poly.entity_id
_entity_poly.type
_entity_poly.pdbx_seq_one_letter_code
_entity_poly.pdbx_strand_id
1 'polypeptide(L)'
;MENPIDNLLENPIATFRYGNNATPTRTIDILAEKRASYQTEKNLSDVQEPITSAPPEVRQIIERVLEIEKDKLYMKSPRYISDDILKIIKEAVL
;
A
#
# COMPACT_ATOMS: atom_id res chain seq x y z
N MET A 1 1.58 -11.95 -54.22
CA MET A 1 0.56 -12.07 -53.16
C MET A 1 1.26 -11.84 -51.86
N GLU A 2 1.13 -10.63 -51.31
CA GLU A 2 1.75 -10.20 -50.06
C GLU A 2 1.02 -10.84 -48.87
N ASN A 3 1.77 -11.39 -47.92
CA ASN A 3 1.22 -12.04 -46.72
C ASN A 3 0.78 -10.97 -45.70
N PRO A 4 -0.44 -11.04 -45.15
CA PRO A 4 -1.01 -10.00 -44.29
C PRO A 4 -0.56 -10.18 -42.83
N ILE A 5 0.74 -9.98 -42.54
CA ILE A 5 1.27 -9.89 -41.17
C ILE A 5 1.81 -8.48 -40.87
N ASP A 6 1.45 -7.49 -41.68
CA ASP A 6 1.70 -6.08 -41.38
C ASP A 6 0.46 -5.44 -40.72
N ASN A 7 0.04 -5.95 -39.57
CA ASN A 7 -0.70 -5.18 -38.56
C ASN A 7 -1.01 -6.03 -37.31
N LEU A 8 -0.28 -5.79 -36.23
CA LEU A 8 -0.89 -5.69 -34.89
C LEU A 8 0.10 -5.03 -33.91
N LEU A 9 0.04 -3.70 -33.91
CA LEU A 9 0.38 -2.88 -32.75
C LEU A 9 -0.62 -3.20 -31.63
N GLU A 10 -0.33 -4.17 -30.75
CA GLU A 10 -0.94 -4.23 -29.42
C GLU A 10 0.08 -4.70 -28.39
N ASN A 11 0.64 -3.74 -27.65
CA ASN A 11 1.60 -3.93 -26.58
C ASN A 11 0.94 -4.63 -25.37
N PRO A 12 1.34 -5.85 -24.98
CA PRO A 12 0.67 -6.63 -23.94
C PRO A 12 1.24 -6.35 -22.54
N ILE A 13 1.05 -5.14 -22.01
CA ILE A 13 1.15 -4.94 -20.54
C ILE A 13 0.03 -5.74 -19.82
N ALA A 14 -0.93 -6.31 -20.55
CA ALA A 14 -2.06 -7.08 -20.06
C ALA A 14 -1.85 -8.61 -20.05
N THR A 15 -0.76 -9.13 -19.48
CA THR A 15 -0.79 -10.54 -19.02
C THR A 15 -0.02 -10.75 -17.73
N PHE A 16 -0.58 -10.21 -16.67
CA PHE A 16 -0.22 -10.56 -15.29
C PHE A 16 -0.59 -12.04 -15.06
N ARG A 17 0.41 -12.91 -14.88
CA ARG A 17 0.25 -14.32 -14.49
C ARG A 17 1.01 -14.57 -13.19
N TYR A 18 0.28 -14.79 -12.09
CA TYR A 18 0.81 -15.48 -10.91
C TYR A 18 0.56 -16.98 -11.08
N GLY A 19 1.62 -17.78 -11.09
CA GLY A 19 1.52 -19.23 -11.34
C GLY A 19 2.87 -19.96 -11.47
N ASN A 20 3.74 -19.79 -10.47
CA ASN A 20 4.50 -20.82 -9.75
C ASN A 20 5.38 -21.87 -10.52
N ASN A 21 6.64 -21.94 -10.06
CA ASN A 21 7.59 -23.08 -10.00
C ASN A 21 8.21 -23.69 -11.28
N ALA A 22 9.23 -23.01 -11.83
CA ALA A 22 10.57 -23.53 -12.12
C ALA A 22 11.49 -22.38 -12.58
N THR A 23 12.69 -22.24 -12.01
CA THR A 23 13.67 -21.19 -12.32
C THR A 23 14.18 -21.26 -13.76
N PRO A 24 14.28 -20.10 -14.43
CA PRO A 24 15.54 -19.74 -15.04
C PRO A 24 16.07 -18.48 -14.37
N THR A 25 17.28 -18.57 -13.83
CA THR A 25 18.11 -17.42 -13.44
C THR A 25 18.29 -16.54 -14.67
N ARG A 26 17.37 -15.60 -14.87
CA ARG A 26 17.59 -14.44 -15.72
C ARG A 26 17.92 -13.32 -14.75
N THR A 27 19.19 -12.95 -14.69
CA THR A 27 19.61 -11.65 -14.19
C THR A 27 18.89 -10.62 -15.04
N ILE A 28 17.77 -10.12 -14.52
CA ILE A 28 17.15 -8.90 -15.02
C ILE A 28 18.11 -7.81 -14.58
N ASP A 29 19.06 -7.46 -15.44
CA ASP A 29 19.79 -6.21 -15.34
C ASP A 29 18.78 -5.11 -15.62
N ILE A 30 17.98 -4.77 -14.60
CA ILE A 30 17.09 -3.62 -14.63
C ILE A 30 18.03 -2.41 -14.68
N LEU A 31 18.35 -1.99 -15.90
CA LEU A 31 19.18 -0.83 -16.23
C LEU A 31 18.33 0.44 -16.01
N ALA A 32 17.92 0.68 -14.76
CA ALA A 32 17.38 1.96 -14.36
C ALA A 32 18.57 2.92 -14.24
N GLU A 33 18.71 3.84 -15.19
CA GLU A 33 19.73 4.90 -15.21
C GLU A 33 19.80 5.68 -13.88
N LYS A 34 18.68 5.72 -13.16
CA LYS A 34 18.56 6.28 -11.82
C LYS A 34 17.75 5.32 -10.96
N ARG A 35 18.42 4.47 -10.16
CA ARG A 35 17.73 3.75 -9.08
C ARG A 35 17.07 4.81 -8.20
N ALA A 36 15.76 4.73 -8.06
CA ALA A 36 15.06 5.54 -7.07
C ALA A 36 15.71 5.25 -5.71
N SER A 37 16.10 6.29 -4.98
CA SER A 37 16.60 6.18 -3.62
C SER A 37 15.44 5.87 -2.68
N TYR A 38 14.77 4.74 -2.88
CA TYR A 38 13.94 4.18 -1.83
C TYR A 38 14.89 3.73 -0.73
N GLN A 39 14.74 4.30 0.46
CA GLN A 39 15.43 3.82 1.65
C GLN A 39 14.96 2.38 1.91
N THR A 40 15.73 1.41 1.45
CA THR A 40 15.44 -0.03 1.58
C THR A 40 15.55 -0.51 3.02
N GLU A 41 16.21 0.25 3.89
CA GLU A 41 16.56 -0.11 5.27
C GLU A 41 15.50 0.35 6.29
N LYS A 42 14.20 0.37 5.94
CA LYS A 42 13.15 0.51 6.96
C LYS A 42 12.63 -0.88 7.30
N ASN A 43 12.71 -1.26 8.56
CA ASN A 43 12.14 -2.54 8.98
C ASN A 43 10.62 -2.42 8.83
N LEU A 44 9.97 -3.46 8.27
CA LEU A 44 8.50 -3.46 8.11
C LEU A 44 7.78 -3.31 9.46
N SER A 45 8.43 -3.71 10.55
CA SER A 45 7.98 -3.49 11.93
C SER A 45 7.81 -2.01 12.28
N ASP A 46 8.63 -1.13 11.70
CA ASP A 46 8.61 0.30 12.03
C ASP A 46 7.29 0.97 11.59
N VAL A 47 6.59 0.37 10.62
CA VAL A 47 5.26 0.84 10.17
C VAL A 47 4.17 0.49 11.17
N GLN A 48 4.37 -0.53 12.00
CA GLN A 48 3.41 -0.96 13.03
C GLN A 48 3.58 -0.19 14.34
N GLU A 49 4.70 0.50 14.54
CA GLU A 49 4.89 1.33 15.72
C GLU A 49 4.18 2.68 15.57
N PRO A 50 3.46 3.17 16.61
CA PRO A 50 3.43 2.69 17.99
C PRO A 50 2.29 1.71 18.31
N ILE A 51 1.54 1.16 17.34
CA ILE A 51 0.38 0.29 17.60
C ILE A 51 0.79 -0.93 18.44
N THR A 52 1.96 -1.51 18.14
CA THR A 52 2.49 -2.70 18.83
C THR A 52 3.11 -2.39 20.19
N SER A 53 3.69 -1.21 20.40
CA SER A 53 4.28 -0.81 21.68
C SER A 53 3.36 0.02 22.59
N ALA A 54 2.24 0.54 22.08
CA ALA A 54 1.34 1.41 22.82
C ALA A 54 0.60 0.67 23.96
N PRO A 55 0.30 1.37 25.07
CA PRO A 55 -0.59 0.86 26.11
C PRO A 55 -1.97 0.49 25.54
N PRO A 56 -2.73 -0.44 26.16
CA PRO A 56 -3.99 -0.94 25.62
C PRO A 56 -5.02 0.15 25.27
N GLU A 57 -5.18 1.16 26.13
CA GLU A 57 -6.09 2.29 25.89
C GLU A 57 -5.68 3.11 24.66
N VAL A 58 -4.39 3.42 24.55
CA VAL A 58 -3.84 4.18 23.42
C VAL A 58 -3.92 3.36 22.13
N ARG A 59 -3.63 2.06 22.19
CA ARG A 59 -3.76 1.14 21.07
C ARG A 59 -5.20 1.11 20.54
N GLN A 60 -6.19 1.01 21.43
CA GLN A 60 -7.61 1.06 21.05
C GLN A 60 -7.98 2.38 20.36
N ILE A 61 -7.46 3.51 20.84
CA ILE A 61 -7.66 4.80 20.18
C ILE A 61 -7.08 4.75 18.76
N ILE A 62 -5.83 4.32 18.59
CA ILE A 62 -5.18 4.27 17.28
C ILE A 62 -5.94 3.36 16.31
N GLU A 63 -6.30 2.14 16.72
CA GLU A 63 -7.03 1.18 15.88
C GLU A 63 -8.38 1.75 15.41
N ARG A 64 -9.15 2.37 16.32
CA ARG A 64 -10.44 3.00 15.98
C ARG A 64 -10.30 4.20 15.07
N VAL A 65 -9.25 5.01 15.23
CA VAL A 65 -8.98 6.15 14.32
C VAL A 65 -8.63 5.64 12.92
N LEU A 66 -7.77 4.62 12.82
CA LEU A 66 -7.40 4.01 11.54
C LEU A 66 -8.60 3.43 10.80
N GLU A 67 -9.56 2.82 11.52
CA GLU A 67 -10.81 2.34 10.93
C GLU A 67 -11.61 3.48 10.30
N ILE A 68 -11.80 4.60 11.03
CA ILE A 68 -12.54 5.75 10.53
C ILE A 68 -11.83 6.42 9.34
N GLU A 69 -10.51 6.56 9.39
CA GLU A 69 -9.73 7.11 8.27
C GLU A 69 -9.82 6.23 7.03
N LYS A 70 -9.70 4.91 7.20
CA LYS A 70 -9.88 3.93 6.12
C LYS A 70 -11.27 4.06 5.49
N ASP A 71 -12.30 4.18 6.32
CA ASP A 71 -13.68 4.31 5.84
C ASP A 71 -13.93 5.62 5.08
N LYS A 72 -13.15 6.67 5.35
CA LYS A 72 -13.26 7.98 4.68
C LYS A 72 -12.22 8.20 3.59
N LEU A 73 -11.40 7.20 3.24
CA LEU A 73 -10.31 7.32 2.27
C LEU A 73 -10.77 7.79 0.88
N TYR A 74 -12.01 7.51 0.51
CA TYR A 74 -12.62 7.97 -0.75
C TYR A 74 -12.99 9.47 -0.74
N MET A 75 -13.01 10.12 0.42
CA MET A 75 -13.34 11.54 0.56
C MET A 75 -12.08 12.39 0.43
N LYS A 76 -12.08 13.34 -0.52
CA LYS A 76 -11.00 14.32 -0.67
C LYS A 76 -10.80 15.18 0.61
N SER A 77 -11.87 15.41 1.35
CA SER A 77 -11.85 16.09 2.65
C SER A 77 -12.83 15.39 3.59
N PRO A 78 -12.34 14.53 4.51
CA PRO A 78 -13.17 13.83 5.47
C PRO A 78 -13.89 14.81 6.39
N ARG A 79 -15.23 14.84 6.33
CA ARG A 79 -16.04 15.68 7.23
C ARG A 79 -16.09 15.07 8.63
N TYR A 80 -16.08 15.94 9.64
CA TYR A 80 -16.25 15.62 11.06
C TYR A 80 -15.20 14.65 11.66
N ILE A 81 -14.07 14.44 10.98
CA ILE A 81 -13.03 13.53 11.46
C ILE A 81 -12.51 13.92 12.85
N SER A 82 -12.37 15.22 13.12
CA SER A 82 -11.93 15.72 14.43
C SER A 82 -12.93 15.42 15.54
N ASP A 83 -14.23 15.51 15.26
CA ASP A 83 -15.28 15.21 16.22
C ASP A 83 -15.34 13.71 16.51
N ASP A 84 -15.19 12.89 15.47
CA ASP A 84 -15.13 11.42 15.58
C ASP A 84 -13.92 10.97 16.42
N ILE A 85 -12.73 11.55 16.16
CA ILE A 85 -11.50 11.28 16.96
C ILE A 85 -11.69 11.71 18.41
N LEU A 86 -12.25 12.91 18.66
CA LEU A 86 -12.49 13.40 20.01
C LEU A 86 -13.45 12.50 20.79
N LYS A 87 -14.47 11.97 20.11
CA LYS A 87 -15.40 11.01 20.69
C LYS A 87 -14.69 9.70 21.05
N ILE A 88 -13.85 9.15 20.16
CA ILE A 88 -13.05 7.94 20.43
C ILE A 88 -12.18 8.14 21.69
N ILE A 89 -11.46 9.26 21.77
CA ILE A 89 -10.57 9.54 22.91
C ILE A 89 -11.36 9.61 24.21
N LYS A 90 -12.51 10.31 24.21
CA LYS A 90 -13.37 10.41 25.39
C LYS A 90 -13.86 9.04 25.84
N GLU A 91 -14.30 8.18 24.92
CA GLU A 91 -14.79 6.83 25.25
C GLU A 91 -13.71 5.87 25.73
N ALA A 92 -12.44 6.09 25.35
CA ALA A 92 -11.33 5.22 25.75
C ALA A 92 -10.73 5.59 27.11
N VAL A 93 -10.94 6.82 27.59
CA VAL A 93 -10.32 7.37 28.81
C VAL A 93 -11.34 7.61 29.93
N LEU A 94 -12.63 7.69 29.62
CA LEU A 94 -13.73 7.81 30.59
C LEU A 94 -14.28 6.43 30.99
#